data_AF-A0A2G2HGS1-F1
#
_entry.id   AF-A0A2G2HGS1-F1
#
_cell.length_a   1.000
_cell.length_b   1.000
_cell.length_c   1.000
_cell.angle_alpha   90.00
_cell.angle_beta   90.00
_cell.angle_gamma   90.00
#
_symmetry.space_group_name_H-M   'P 1'
#
loop_
_entity.id
_entity.type
_entity.pdbx_description
1 polymer ?
#
loop_
_entity_poly.entity_id
_entity_poly.type
_entity_poly.pdbx_seq_one_letter_code
_entity_poly.pdbx_strand_id
1 'polypeptide(L)'
;MRYSDFFQKTTKFKEELEIKNCIISSKNFSSNKEVPQDSDAMILFETSKQRTWLVTTRERLYCILDDIRKTNLNINWSMSKNEIISKNRKSTKLKIKSRPKPKAVRTGYVDIGNEHKNWLYSKELFKDQDVETEVKNFILRKMSYPQQNRD
;
A
#
# COMPACT_ATOMS: atom_id res chain seq x y z
N MET A 1 23.12 -38.15 -10.56
CA MET A 1 22.45 -36.99 -11.19
C MET A 1 21.51 -36.40 -10.15
N ARG A 2 21.78 -35.19 -9.62
CA ARG A 2 20.97 -34.60 -8.54
C ARG A 2 19.74 -33.91 -9.14
N TYR A 3 18.57 -34.20 -8.60
CA TYR A 3 17.25 -33.70 -9.01
C TYR A 3 17.01 -32.20 -8.69
N SER A 4 18.05 -31.43 -8.33
CA SER A 4 17.91 -30.08 -7.76
C SER A 4 17.92 -28.94 -8.77
N ASP A 5 18.14 -29.21 -10.06
CA ASP A 5 18.38 -28.15 -11.05
C ASP A 5 17.17 -27.86 -11.97
N PHE A 6 16.00 -28.43 -11.67
CA PHE A 6 14.77 -28.15 -12.41
C PHE A 6 13.88 -27.16 -11.64
N PHE A 7 13.87 -25.91 -12.12
CA PHE A 7 12.98 -24.80 -11.74
C PHE A 7 13.30 -24.00 -10.47
N GLN A 8 14.46 -23.33 -10.43
CA GLN A 8 14.44 -21.96 -9.90
C GLN A 8 13.93 -21.04 -11.00
N LYS A 9 12.61 -21.01 -11.20
CA LYS A 9 11.98 -19.90 -11.90
C LYS A 9 12.36 -18.67 -11.07
N THR A 10 13.26 -17.84 -11.60
CA THR A 10 13.69 -16.60 -10.94
C THR A 10 12.50 -15.66 -10.92
N THR A 11 11.64 -15.85 -9.93
CA THR A 11 10.52 -14.97 -9.65
C THR A 11 11.12 -13.64 -9.21
N LYS A 12 10.94 -12.63 -10.07
CA LYS A 12 11.27 -11.24 -9.76
C LYS A 12 10.08 -10.60 -9.06
N PHE A 13 10.33 -9.51 -8.35
CA PHE A 13 9.25 -8.64 -7.89
C PHE A 13 8.42 -8.16 -9.08
N LYS A 14 7.14 -7.95 -8.81
CA LYS A 14 6.22 -7.43 -9.80
C LYS A 14 6.49 -5.96 -10.09
N GLU A 15 6.25 -5.55 -11.33
CA GLU A 15 6.36 -4.16 -11.72
C GLU A 15 5.18 -3.35 -11.17
N GLU A 16 5.36 -2.03 -11.04
CA GLU A 16 4.32 -1.14 -10.49
C GLU A 16 2.99 -1.28 -11.24
N LEU A 17 3.02 -1.45 -12.57
CA LEU A 17 1.83 -1.64 -13.38
C LEU A 17 1.09 -2.94 -13.03
N GLU A 18 1.80 -4.03 -12.77
CA GLU A 18 1.20 -5.29 -12.30
C GLU A 18 0.58 -5.11 -10.90
N ILE A 19 1.27 -4.39 -10.01
CA ILE A 19 0.78 -4.07 -8.66
C ILE A 19 -0.52 -3.25 -8.72
N LYS A 20 -0.56 -2.22 -9.56
CA LYS A 20 -1.75 -1.39 -9.77
C LYS A 20 -2.91 -2.20 -10.35
N ASN A 21 -2.65 -2.98 -11.41
CA ASN A 21 -3.68 -3.82 -12.03
C ASN A 21 -4.21 -4.92 -11.11
N CYS A 22 -3.42 -5.35 -10.12
CA CYS A 22 -3.85 -6.35 -9.15
C CYS A 22 -5.12 -5.94 -8.41
N ILE A 23 -5.36 -4.63 -8.16
CA ILE A 23 -6.52 -4.18 -7.38
C ILE A 23 -7.86 -4.61 -7.99
N ILE A 24 -7.91 -4.89 -9.31
CA ILE A 24 -9.10 -5.38 -10.01
C ILE A 24 -9.59 -6.71 -9.41
N SER A 25 -8.68 -7.54 -8.91
CA SER A 25 -9.02 -8.82 -8.28
C SER A 25 -9.55 -8.68 -6.84
N SER A 26 -9.55 -7.47 -6.28
CA SER A 26 -10.10 -7.23 -4.94
C SER A 26 -11.62 -7.35 -4.94
N LYS A 27 -12.16 -8.07 -3.95
CA LYS A 27 -13.61 -8.12 -3.67
C LYS A 27 -14.25 -6.74 -3.42
N ASN A 28 -13.44 -5.74 -3.06
CA ASN A 28 -13.90 -4.39 -2.73
C ASN A 28 -13.75 -3.40 -3.89
N PHE A 29 -13.12 -3.81 -5.01
CA PHE A 29 -12.91 -2.96 -6.17
C PHE A 29 -14.22 -2.60 -6.87
N SER A 30 -14.38 -1.32 -7.21
CA SER A 30 -15.57 -0.81 -7.88
C SER A 30 -15.21 -0.32 -9.28
N SER A 31 -15.46 -1.12 -10.32
CA SER A 31 -15.09 -0.80 -11.71
C SER A 31 -15.72 0.48 -12.27
N ASN A 32 -16.83 0.93 -11.69
CA ASN A 32 -17.50 2.20 -12.03
C ASN A 32 -16.94 3.43 -11.29
N LYS A 33 -16.10 3.26 -10.27
CA LYS A 33 -15.56 4.36 -9.46
C LYS A 33 -14.03 4.41 -9.43
N GLU A 34 -13.37 3.31 -9.78
CA GLU A 34 -11.93 3.13 -9.66
C GLU A 34 -11.33 2.68 -10.98
N VAL A 35 -10.25 3.36 -11.39
CA VAL A 35 -9.47 3.03 -12.58
C VAL A 35 -8.04 2.71 -12.11
N PRO A 36 -7.55 1.47 -12.28
CA PRO A 36 -6.22 1.07 -11.81
C PRO A 36 -5.08 1.94 -12.33
N GLN A 37 -5.18 2.39 -13.59
CA GLN A 37 -4.18 3.24 -14.24
C GLN A 37 -4.08 4.62 -13.59
N ASP A 38 -5.17 5.10 -12.98
CA ASP A 38 -5.23 6.39 -12.28
C ASP A 38 -4.80 6.30 -10.82
N SER A 39 -4.45 5.10 -10.33
CA SER A 39 -3.96 4.91 -8.96
C SER A 39 -2.50 5.34 -8.81
N ASP A 40 -2.08 5.62 -7.58
CA ASP A 40 -0.65 5.71 -7.23
C ASP A 40 -0.23 4.49 -6.40
N ALA A 41 1.04 4.11 -6.48
CA ALA A 41 1.60 3.01 -5.72
C ALA A 41 2.86 3.45 -4.97
N MET A 42 3.05 2.95 -3.75
CA MET A 42 4.21 3.24 -2.91
C MET A 42 4.65 1.98 -2.17
N ILE A 43 5.95 1.70 -2.14
CA ILE A 43 6.50 0.62 -1.31
C ILE A 43 6.58 1.13 0.13
N LEU A 44 5.92 0.41 1.04
CA LEU A 44 5.99 0.68 2.47
C LEU A 44 7.12 -0.12 3.14
N PHE A 45 7.31 -1.35 2.70
CA PHE A 45 8.28 -2.29 3.28
C PHE A 45 8.91 -3.14 2.20
N GLU A 46 10.19 -3.44 2.35
CA GLU A 46 10.90 -4.34 1.47
C GLU A 46 11.95 -5.18 2.18
N THR A 47 12.13 -6.39 1.65
CA THR A 47 13.20 -7.34 1.94
C THR A 47 13.68 -7.92 0.61
N SER A 48 14.69 -8.80 0.65
CA SER A 48 15.11 -9.54 -0.54
C SER A 48 14.06 -10.49 -1.12
N LYS A 49 12.99 -10.80 -0.37
CA LYS A 49 11.98 -11.80 -0.76
C LYS A 49 10.55 -11.25 -0.83
N GLN A 50 10.27 -10.11 -0.22
CA GLN A 50 8.92 -9.57 -0.10
C GLN A 50 8.93 -8.05 -0.16
N ARG A 51 7.96 -7.48 -0.87
CA ARG A 51 7.57 -6.07 -0.82
C ARG A 51 6.12 -5.94 -0.34
N THR A 52 5.87 -4.93 0.47
CA THR A 52 4.52 -4.48 0.83
C THR A 52 4.26 -3.17 0.12
N TRP A 53 3.24 -3.15 -0.71
CA TRP A 53 2.82 -1.98 -1.47
C TRP A 53 1.55 -1.40 -0.87
N LEU A 54 1.48 -0.07 -0.84
CA LEU A 54 0.23 0.67 -0.73
C LEU A 54 -0.17 1.13 -2.13
N VAL A 55 -1.42 0.90 -2.51
CA VAL A 55 -2.00 1.42 -3.76
C VAL A 55 -3.20 2.29 -3.41
N THR A 56 -3.21 3.54 -3.84
CA THR A 56 -4.27 4.50 -3.52
C THR A 56 -5.03 4.91 -4.78
N THR A 57 -6.34 4.78 -4.72
CA THR A 57 -7.29 5.32 -5.72
C THR A 57 -7.98 6.56 -5.12
N ARG A 58 -8.94 7.13 -5.84
CA ARG A 58 -9.80 8.20 -5.29
C ARG A 58 -10.74 7.69 -4.19
N GLU A 59 -11.03 6.39 -4.18
CA GLU A 59 -12.05 5.77 -3.34
C GLU A 59 -11.46 4.90 -2.23
N ARG A 60 -10.29 4.28 -2.44
CA ARG A 60 -9.76 3.24 -1.56
C ARG A 60 -8.24 3.23 -1.48
N LEU A 61 -7.75 2.71 -0.36
CA LEU A 61 -6.36 2.32 -0.15
C LEU A 61 -6.29 0.80 -0.09
N TYR A 62 -5.38 0.22 -0.84
CA TYR A 62 -5.11 -1.22 -0.88
C TYR A 62 -3.73 -1.49 -0.29
N CYS A 63 -3.60 -2.60 0.42
CA CYS A 63 -2.31 -3.16 0.83
C CYS A 63 -2.06 -4.47 0.10
N ILE A 64 -0.96 -4.52 -0.65
CA ILE A 64 -0.61 -5.64 -1.53
C ILE A 64 0.73 -6.21 -1.10
N LEU A 65 0.78 -7.53 -0.94
CA LEU A 65 2.00 -8.28 -0.71
C LEU A 65 2.51 -8.89 -2.01
N ASP A 66 3.73 -8.54 -2.37
CA ASP A 66 4.49 -9.10 -3.47
C ASP A 66 5.63 -9.94 -2.88
N ASP A 67 5.42 -11.26 -2.81
CA ASP A 67 6.38 -12.24 -2.30
C ASP A 67 6.89 -13.06 -3.47
N ILE A 68 8.19 -12.97 -3.78
CA ILE A 68 8.77 -13.69 -4.92
C ILE A 68 8.67 -15.21 -4.77
N ARG A 69 8.42 -15.73 -3.56
CA ARG A 69 8.21 -17.16 -3.35
C ARG A 69 6.82 -17.61 -3.80
N LYS A 70 5.93 -16.68 -4.15
CA LYS A 70 4.56 -16.91 -4.57
C LYS A 70 4.37 -16.43 -6.01
N THR A 71 3.58 -17.16 -6.78
CA THR A 71 3.25 -16.77 -8.16
C THR A 71 2.34 -15.56 -8.24
N ASN A 72 1.44 -15.44 -7.26
CA ASN A 72 0.34 -14.46 -7.27
C ASN A 72 0.58 -13.36 -6.23
N LEU A 73 0.21 -12.15 -6.61
CA LEU A 73 0.07 -11.03 -5.68
C LEU A 73 -1.07 -11.30 -4.70
N ASN A 74 -0.89 -10.84 -3.45
CA ASN A 74 -1.90 -11.01 -2.42
C ASN A 74 -2.37 -9.65 -1.90
N ILE A 75 -3.62 -9.30 -2.18
CA ILE A 75 -4.27 -8.14 -1.59
C ILE A 75 -4.65 -8.50 -0.16
N ASN A 76 -3.90 -7.99 0.82
CA ASN A 76 -4.08 -8.34 2.21
C ASN A 76 -5.34 -7.68 2.79
N TRP A 77 -5.53 -6.39 2.49
CA TRP A 77 -6.72 -5.65 2.86
C TRP A 77 -6.93 -4.46 1.93
N SER A 78 -8.12 -3.87 2.01
CA SER A 78 -8.44 -2.58 1.42
C SER A 78 -9.35 -1.81 2.34
N MET A 79 -9.21 -0.50 2.35
CA MET A 79 -9.97 0.41 3.19
C MET A 79 -10.55 1.54 2.33
N SER A 80 -11.82 1.87 2.52
CA SER A 80 -12.46 2.99 1.84
C SER A 80 -11.95 4.32 2.38
N LYS A 81 -12.07 5.35 1.54
CA LYS A 81 -11.80 6.74 1.87
C LYS A 81 -12.48 7.17 3.18
N ASN A 82 -13.71 6.76 3.42
CA ASN A 82 -14.48 7.15 4.60
C ASN A 82 -13.97 6.52 5.90
N GLU A 83 -13.32 5.35 5.81
CA GLU A 83 -12.73 4.66 6.96
C GLU A 83 -11.37 5.28 7.34
N ILE A 84 -10.62 5.77 6.35
CA ILE A 84 -9.28 6.37 6.52
C ILE A 84 -9.38 7.87 6.88
N ILE A 85 -10.21 8.60 6.14
CA ILE A 85 -10.39 10.04 6.25
C ILE A 85 -11.64 10.34 7.06
N SER A 86 -11.43 10.85 8.27
CA SER A 86 -12.50 11.48 9.02
C SER A 86 -12.58 12.96 8.63
N LYS A 87 -13.68 13.34 7.96
CA LYS A 87 -13.99 14.75 7.69
C LYS A 87 -14.71 15.37 8.89
N ASN A 88 -14.08 16.35 9.51
CA ASN A 88 -14.73 17.32 10.39
C ASN A 88 -14.84 18.65 9.62
N ARG A 89 -15.83 19.49 9.93
CA ARG A 89 -16.04 20.85 9.38
C ARG A 89 -14.76 21.74 9.33
N LYS A 90 -13.72 21.44 10.13
CA LYS A 90 -12.48 22.22 10.24
C LYS A 90 -11.20 21.46 9.86
N SER A 91 -11.23 20.13 9.68
CA SER A 91 -10.00 19.38 9.35
C SER A 91 -10.26 18.00 8.74
N THR A 92 -9.40 17.62 7.79
CA THR A 92 -9.22 16.25 7.31
C THR A 92 -8.26 15.54 8.26
N LYS A 93 -8.75 14.57 9.03
CA LYS A 93 -7.89 13.76 9.90
C LYS A 93 -7.69 12.37 9.31
N LEU A 94 -6.42 12.05 9.05
CA LEU A 94 -5.98 10.71 8.69
C LEU A 94 -5.52 9.97 9.94
N LYS A 95 -5.99 8.73 10.09
CA LYS A 95 -5.64 7.84 11.21
C LYS A 95 -4.37 7.05 10.88
N ILE A 96 -3.25 7.74 10.68
CA ILE A 96 -1.93 7.11 10.48
C ILE A 96 -1.08 7.39 11.72
N LYS A 97 -0.43 6.36 12.25
CA LYS A 97 0.54 6.50 13.35
C LYS A 97 1.75 5.63 13.11
N SER A 98 2.95 6.22 13.16
CA SER A 98 4.18 5.44 13.10
C SER A 98 4.84 5.30 14.48
N ARG A 99 5.62 4.22 14.66
CA ARG A 99 6.48 4.06 15.83
C ARG A 99 7.69 3.17 15.50
N PRO A 100 8.83 3.36 16.16
CA PRO A 100 9.96 2.46 16.00
C PRO A 100 9.60 1.05 16.50
N LYS A 101 10.14 0.02 15.83
CA LYS A 101 10.07 -1.36 16.33
C LYS A 101 11.22 -1.55 17.33
N PRO A 102 10.96 -1.96 18.59
CA PRO A 102 12.01 -2.14 19.58
C PRO A 102 13.11 -3.08 19.09
N LYS A 103 14.38 -2.71 19.32
CA LYS A 103 15.57 -3.47 18.92
C LYS A 103 15.74 -3.68 17.40
N ALA A 104 14.94 -3.01 16.56
CA ALA A 104 15.06 -3.11 15.10
C ALA A 104 15.64 -1.83 14.51
N VAL A 105 16.84 -1.96 13.94
CA VAL A 105 17.55 -0.83 13.32
C VAL A 105 16.86 -0.40 12.02
N ARG A 106 16.47 -1.36 11.17
CA ARG A 106 16.03 -1.10 9.78
C ARG A 106 14.52 -0.95 9.58
N THR A 107 13.71 -1.27 10.58
CA THR A 107 12.24 -1.35 10.43
C THR A 107 11.49 -0.63 11.55
N GLY A 108 10.29 -0.15 11.26
CA GLY A 108 9.34 0.31 12.26
C GLY A 108 7.94 -0.25 12.02
N TYR A 109 7.00 0.20 12.84
CA TYR A 109 5.58 -0.09 12.67
C TYR A 109 4.82 1.15 12.22
N VAL A 110 3.83 0.95 11.36
CA VAL A 110 2.82 1.92 11.01
C VAL A 110 1.44 1.31 11.22
N ASP A 111 0.54 2.10 11.79
CA ASP A 111 -0.86 1.80 11.90
C ASP A 111 -1.60 2.64 10.87
N ILE A 112 -2.49 2.00 10.10
CA ILE A 112 -3.31 2.62 9.06
C ILE A 112 -4.78 2.38 9.41
N GLY A 113 -5.48 3.45 9.78
CA GLY A 113 -6.86 3.36 10.26
C GLY A 113 -6.98 2.69 11.63
N ASN A 114 -8.18 2.20 11.93
CA ASN A 114 -8.48 1.53 13.19
C ASN A 114 -8.14 0.03 13.17
N GLU A 115 -8.16 -0.60 12.01
CA GLU A 115 -8.10 -2.07 11.90
C GLU A 115 -6.73 -2.58 11.47
N HIS A 116 -5.96 -1.79 10.72
CA HIS A 116 -4.69 -2.27 10.15
C HIS A 116 -3.53 -1.76 10.99
N LYS A 117 -3.24 -2.50 12.06
CA LYS A 117 -2.19 -2.18 13.04
C LYS A 117 -0.89 -2.91 12.76
N ASN A 118 0.21 -2.32 13.22
CA ASN A 118 1.52 -2.97 13.31
C ASN A 118 2.11 -3.39 11.95
N TRP A 119 1.78 -2.67 10.88
CA TRP A 119 2.38 -2.92 9.57
C TRP A 119 3.84 -2.53 9.58
N LEU A 120 4.69 -3.40 9.04
CA LEU A 120 6.11 -3.07 8.92
C LEU A 120 6.30 -1.99 7.87
N TYR A 121 7.24 -1.09 8.12
CA TYR A 121 7.84 -0.23 7.10
C TYR A 121 9.36 -0.32 7.17
N SER A 122 10.03 -0.11 6.04
CA SER A 122 11.49 -0.06 5.95
C SER A 122 11.97 1.37 6.15
N LYS A 123 12.73 1.66 7.20
CA LYS A 123 13.19 3.03 7.51
C LYS A 123 14.03 3.63 6.38
N GLU A 124 14.73 2.78 5.64
CA GLU A 124 15.56 3.17 4.49
C GLU A 124 14.76 3.78 3.33
N LEU A 125 13.47 3.44 3.20
CA LEU A 125 12.58 4.02 2.19
C LEU A 125 12.10 5.44 2.57
N PHE A 126 12.33 5.88 3.81
CA PHE A 126 11.81 7.12 4.38
C PHE A 126 12.92 7.89 5.13
N LYS A 127 14.14 7.93 4.57
CA LYS A 127 15.29 8.60 5.21
C LYS A 127 15.09 10.11 5.33
N ASP A 128 14.46 10.71 4.32
CA ASP A 128 14.36 12.16 4.18
C ASP A 128 13.08 12.74 4.79
N GLN A 129 12.11 11.88 5.14
CA GLN A 129 10.82 12.33 5.67
C GLN A 129 10.24 11.29 6.63
N ASP A 130 9.53 11.76 7.66
CA ASP A 130 8.76 10.89 8.54
C ASP A 130 7.71 10.07 7.75
N VAL A 131 7.69 8.76 7.99
CA VAL A 131 6.81 7.80 7.30
C VAL A 131 5.33 8.10 7.51
N GLU A 132 4.93 8.61 8.67
CA GLU A 132 3.54 8.96 8.92
C GLU A 132 3.12 10.12 8.02
N THR A 133 3.99 11.12 7.87
CA THR A 133 3.78 12.26 6.97
C THR A 133 3.74 11.81 5.51
N GLU A 134 4.66 10.92 5.10
CA GLU A 134 4.70 10.43 3.71
C GLU A 134 3.47 9.60 3.35
N VAL A 135 3.07 8.66 4.21
CA VAL A 135 1.84 7.87 4.01
C VAL A 135 0.60 8.77 3.98
N LYS A 136 0.54 9.80 4.82
CA LYS A 136 -0.57 10.76 4.78
C LYS A 136 -0.61 11.50 3.44
N ASN A 137 0.51 12.05 3.00
CA ASN A 137 0.61 12.79 1.74
C ASN A 137 0.23 11.88 0.55
N PHE A 138 0.75 10.66 0.53
CA PHE A 138 0.42 9.65 -0.48
C PHE A 138 -1.10 9.42 -0.59
N ILE A 139 -1.79 9.21 0.55
CA ILE A 139 -3.23 9.00 0.57
C ILE A 139 -3.99 10.25 0.09
N LEU A 140 -3.61 11.43 0.59
CA LEU A 140 -4.32 12.68 0.28
C LEU A 140 -4.22 13.08 -1.19
N ARG A 141 -3.10 12.75 -1.87
CA ARG A 141 -2.89 13.07 -3.30
C ARG A 141 -4.03 12.58 -4.20
N LYS A 142 -4.59 11.39 -3.95
CA LYS A 142 -5.72 10.86 -4.72
C LYS A 142 -7.06 11.05 -4.04
N MET A 143 -7.14 10.91 -2.72
CA MET A 143 -8.42 10.92 -2.01
C MET A 143 -8.95 12.32 -1.70
N SER A 144 -8.13 13.37 -1.73
CA SER A 144 -8.58 14.73 -1.35
C SER A 144 -8.97 15.61 -2.53
N TYR A 145 -8.76 15.18 -3.77
CA TYR A 145 -9.22 15.96 -4.91
C TYR A 145 -10.75 16.04 -4.91
N PRO A 146 -11.35 17.25 -4.96
CA PRO A 146 -12.79 17.39 -5.13
C PRO A 146 -13.18 16.78 -6.47
N GLN A 147 -14.33 16.09 -6.51
CA GLN A 147 -15.01 15.86 -7.78
C GLN A 147 -15.25 17.26 -8.37
N GLN A 148 -14.54 17.62 -9.44
CA GLN A 148 -15.05 18.66 -10.31
C GLN A 148 -16.40 18.14 -10.77
N ASN A 149 -17.46 18.79 -10.31
CA ASN A 149 -18.82 18.59 -10.80
C ASN A 149 -18.74 18.65 -12.32
N ARG A 150 -19.00 17.52 -12.96
CA ARG A 150 -19.41 17.54 -14.36
C ARG A 150 -20.90 17.84 -14.29
N ASP A 151 -21.19 19.12 -14.51
CA ASP A 151 -22.52 19.59 -14.90
C ASP A 151 -22.92 18.94 -16.24
#